data_AF-A0A454WJP1-F1
#
_entry.id   AF-A0A454WJP1-F1
#
_cell.length_a   1.000
_cell.length_b   1.000
_cell.length_c   1.000
_cell.angle_alpha   90.00
_cell.angle_beta   90.00
_cell.angle_gamma   90.00
#
_symmetry.space_group_name_H-M   'P 1'
#
loop_
_entity.id
_entity.type
_entity.pdbx_description
1 polymer ?
#
loop_
_entity_poly.entity_id
_entity_poly.type
_entity_poly.pdbx_seq_one_letter_code
_entity_poly.pdbx_strand_id
1 'polypeptide(L)'
;MTSSTTDMTGHPDVAEISDLAEGLLPPSRTTGLRRHLESCEQCAEVYASLEEIQGLLGTLPGPSRMPDDVVARIDAALAAEAPPIVPGDDSGGAHVSRETPPPADRPTGSARPSTTGPGRKERRRGGRRRVAVLGAVAAAATLGLGSVIVSSLTAGDPADDTAHGQQTALADTFSEAKLKEQVAGLVSDDPSTRNGPRTPRSFGMESETGTENHVFTQPTVPECVQRGIGRDDAAIATKEGVYKGKEALLVVVPDATNDSRVTAYIVESACVDQPAVGKAKVLLKQSYTRS
;
A
#
# COMPACT_ATOMS: atom_id res chain seq x y z
N MET A 1 -17.58 1.33 -1.29
CA MET A 1 -17.22 2.74 -1.01
C MET A 1 -15.80 2.90 -1.53
N THR A 2 -15.63 3.44 -2.73
CA THR A 2 -14.31 3.76 -3.28
C THR A 2 -13.92 5.13 -2.74
N SER A 3 -12.88 5.18 -1.90
CA SER A 3 -12.37 6.42 -1.34
C SER A 3 -11.67 7.20 -2.44
N SER A 4 -12.39 8.14 -3.07
CA SER A 4 -11.82 9.11 -4.01
C SER A 4 -11.16 10.20 -3.17
N THR A 5 -9.90 9.98 -2.79
CA THR A 5 -9.08 10.97 -2.09
C THR A 5 -8.08 11.51 -3.08
N THR A 6 -8.45 12.58 -3.79
CA THR A 6 -7.47 13.44 -4.44
C THR A 6 -6.49 13.92 -3.36
N ASP A 7 -5.20 13.72 -3.59
CA ASP A 7 -4.16 14.17 -2.67
C ASP A 7 -4.25 15.69 -2.48
N MET A 8 -3.73 16.21 -1.37
CA MET A 8 -3.73 17.66 -1.06
C MET A 8 -2.99 18.49 -2.13
N THR A 9 -2.20 17.83 -2.97
CA THR A 9 -1.45 18.39 -4.10
C THR A 9 -2.29 18.50 -5.40
N GLY A 10 -3.54 18.04 -5.41
CA GLY A 10 -4.43 18.12 -6.58
C GLY A 10 -4.26 16.98 -7.61
N HIS A 11 -3.40 16.00 -7.31
CA HIS A 11 -3.24 14.79 -8.11
C HIS A 11 -4.18 13.68 -7.60
N PRO A 12 -4.73 12.84 -8.49
CA PRO A 12 -5.45 11.64 -8.09
C PRO A 12 -4.51 10.65 -7.40
N ASP A 13 -5.07 9.86 -6.49
CA ASP A 13 -4.33 8.79 -5.81
C ASP A 13 -3.92 7.68 -6.80
N VAL A 14 -2.79 7.03 -6.53
CA VAL A 14 -2.26 5.92 -7.33
C VAL A 14 -3.26 4.76 -7.38
N ALA A 15 -4.03 4.53 -6.31
CA ALA A 15 -5.09 3.52 -6.31
C ALA A 15 -6.20 3.87 -7.32
N GLU A 16 -6.58 5.14 -7.44
CA GLU A 16 -7.60 5.57 -8.42
C GLU A 16 -7.09 5.47 -9.86
N ILE A 17 -5.78 5.71 -10.10
CA ILE A 17 -5.14 5.46 -11.41
C ILE A 17 -5.08 3.96 -11.72
N SER A 18 -4.83 3.12 -10.71
CA SER A 18 -4.83 1.66 -10.87
C SER A 18 -6.23 1.12 -11.20
N ASP A 19 -7.26 1.60 -10.51
CA ASP A 19 -8.65 1.27 -10.81
C ASP A 19 -9.06 1.69 -12.25
N LEU A 20 -8.48 2.78 -12.78
CA LEU A 20 -8.68 3.18 -14.17
C LEU A 20 -8.05 2.17 -15.13
N ALA A 21 -6.80 1.77 -14.89
CA ALA A 21 -6.07 0.81 -15.72
C ALA A 21 -6.75 -0.57 -15.71
N GLU A 22 -7.34 -0.98 -14.57
CA GLU A 22 -8.07 -2.24 -14.42
C GLU A 22 -9.53 -2.17 -14.89
N GLY A 23 -10.02 -1.00 -15.33
CA GLY A 23 -11.39 -0.82 -15.80
C GLY A 23 -12.46 -0.91 -14.71
N LEU A 24 -12.08 -0.67 -13.45
CA LEU A 24 -12.95 -0.78 -12.27
C LEU A 24 -13.72 0.52 -11.95
N LEU A 25 -13.35 1.63 -12.59
CA LEU A 25 -13.99 2.93 -12.35
C LEU A 25 -15.36 3.09 -13.06
N PRO A 26 -16.34 3.76 -12.42
CA PRO A 26 -17.56 4.21 -13.09
C PRO A 26 -17.26 5.15 -14.26
N PRO A 27 -18.08 5.16 -15.33
CA PRO A 27 -17.78 5.89 -16.58
C PRO A 27 -17.60 7.41 -16.39
N SER A 28 -18.32 8.00 -15.43
CA SER A 28 -18.17 9.41 -15.06
C SER A 28 -16.80 9.73 -14.45
N ARG A 29 -16.24 8.82 -13.63
CA ARG A 29 -14.91 8.96 -13.04
C ARG A 29 -13.80 8.66 -14.03
N THR A 30 -13.96 7.62 -14.85
CA THR A 30 -13.06 7.32 -15.97
C THR A 30 -12.83 8.53 -16.87
N THR A 31 -13.92 9.22 -17.25
CA THR A 31 -13.82 10.40 -18.13
C THR A 31 -13.09 11.56 -17.46
N GLY A 32 -13.36 11.80 -16.16
CA GLY A 32 -12.68 12.85 -15.40
C GLY A 32 -11.20 12.58 -15.23
N LEU A 33 -10.83 11.33 -14.94
CA LEU A 33 -9.43 10.94 -14.73
C LEU A 33 -8.64 10.95 -16.03
N ARG A 34 -9.21 10.45 -17.15
CA ARG A 34 -8.57 10.55 -18.48
C ARG A 34 -8.27 12.00 -18.88
N ARG A 35 -9.20 12.92 -18.62
CA ARG A 35 -8.97 14.36 -18.85
C ARG A 35 -7.84 14.91 -17.96
N HIS A 36 -7.72 14.43 -16.73
CA HIS A 36 -6.60 14.81 -15.86
C HIS A 36 -5.27 14.33 -16.43
N LEU A 37 -5.18 13.07 -16.88
CA LEU A 37 -3.99 12.50 -17.50
C LEU A 37 -3.55 13.27 -18.75
N GLU A 38 -4.48 13.76 -19.57
CA GLU A 38 -4.18 14.62 -20.72
C GLU A 38 -3.52 15.96 -20.33
N SER A 39 -3.74 16.42 -19.09
CA SER A 39 -3.27 17.72 -18.60
C SER A 39 -2.11 17.65 -17.60
N CYS A 40 -1.79 16.45 -17.09
CA CYS A 40 -0.81 16.25 -16.02
C CYS A 40 0.17 15.13 -16.40
N GLU A 41 1.37 15.52 -16.78
CA GLU A 41 2.45 14.63 -17.22
C GLU A 41 2.83 13.59 -16.14
N GLN A 42 2.92 14.00 -14.87
CA GLN A 42 3.27 13.11 -13.76
C GLN A 42 2.28 11.95 -13.61
N CYS A 43 0.97 12.24 -13.70
CA CYS A 43 -0.03 11.20 -13.62
C CYS A 43 -0.06 10.32 -14.88
N ALA A 44 0.24 10.90 -16.06
CA ALA A 44 0.37 10.14 -17.30
C ALA A 44 1.56 9.16 -17.27
N GLU A 45 2.69 9.55 -16.69
CA GLU A 45 3.86 8.67 -16.51
C GLU A 45 3.55 7.48 -15.59
N VAL A 46 2.85 7.73 -14.47
CA VAL A 46 2.40 6.65 -13.57
C VAL A 46 1.48 5.69 -14.30
N TYR A 47 0.51 6.21 -15.07
CA TYR A 47 -0.41 5.38 -15.84
C TYR A 47 0.32 4.54 -16.91
N ALA A 48 1.26 5.14 -17.64
CA ALA A 48 2.07 4.43 -18.64
C ALA A 48 2.94 3.32 -18.01
N SER A 49 3.51 3.58 -16.82
CA SER A 49 4.27 2.57 -16.07
C SER A 49 3.41 1.37 -15.67
N LEU A 50 2.14 1.61 -15.29
CA LEU A 50 1.20 0.53 -14.98
C LEU A 50 0.83 -0.28 -16.23
N GLU A 51 0.61 0.37 -17.36
CA GLU A 51 0.32 -0.31 -18.64
C GLU A 51 1.52 -1.15 -19.12
N GLU A 52 2.76 -0.66 -18.93
CA GLU A 52 3.97 -1.43 -19.22
C GLU A 52 4.03 -2.73 -18.39
N ILE A 53 3.82 -2.62 -17.08
CA ILE A 53 3.82 -3.79 -16.18
C ILE A 53 2.71 -4.78 -16.57
N GLN A 54 1.50 -4.30 -16.85
CA GLN A 54 0.41 -5.16 -17.31
C GLN A 54 0.73 -5.82 -18.65
N GLY A 55 1.38 -5.11 -19.56
CA GLY A 55 1.88 -5.66 -20.81
C GLY A 55 2.86 -6.81 -20.59
N LEU A 56 3.86 -6.62 -19.70
CA LEU A 56 4.82 -7.65 -19.34
C LEU A 56 4.14 -8.87 -18.70
N LEU A 57 3.21 -8.66 -17.77
CA LEU A 57 2.47 -9.75 -17.12
C LEU A 57 1.54 -10.48 -18.10
N GLY A 58 0.96 -9.79 -19.08
CA GLY A 58 0.10 -10.37 -20.11
C GLY A 58 0.84 -11.29 -21.08
N THR A 59 2.18 -11.20 -21.16
CA THR A 59 3.00 -12.11 -21.99
C THR A 59 3.36 -13.42 -21.30
N LEU A 60 3.08 -13.55 -20.00
CA LEU A 60 3.35 -14.79 -19.28
C LEU A 60 2.41 -15.90 -19.79
N PRO A 61 2.92 -17.13 -19.97
CA PRO A 61 2.08 -18.26 -20.31
C PRO A 61 0.98 -18.39 -19.27
N GLY A 62 -0.27 -18.36 -19.74
CA GLY A 62 -1.44 -18.45 -18.88
C GLY A 62 -1.41 -19.73 -18.03
N PRO A 63 -2.16 -19.74 -16.91
CA PRO A 63 -2.26 -20.93 -16.08
C PRO A 63 -2.70 -22.14 -16.92
N SER A 64 -2.20 -23.32 -16.55
CA SER A 64 -2.61 -24.58 -17.19
C SER A 64 -4.13 -24.67 -17.25
N ARG A 65 -4.65 -25.13 -18.39
CA ARG A 65 -6.10 -25.30 -18.60
C ARG A 65 -6.71 -26.05 -17.42
N MET A 66 -7.87 -25.57 -16.96
CA MET A 66 -8.64 -26.26 -15.94
C MET A 66 -8.96 -27.69 -16.41
N PRO A 67 -8.76 -28.71 -15.56
CA PRO A 67 -9.11 -30.09 -15.89
C PRO A 67 -10.58 -30.24 -16.30
N ASP A 68 -10.85 -31.07 -17.30
CA ASP A 68 -12.19 -31.18 -17.90
C ASP A 68 -13.25 -31.69 -16.89
N ASP A 69 -12.85 -32.48 -15.88
CA ASP A 69 -13.75 -32.95 -14.82
C ASP A 69 -14.21 -31.80 -13.89
N VAL A 70 -13.34 -30.82 -13.65
CA VAL A 70 -13.67 -29.63 -12.87
C VAL A 70 -14.60 -28.72 -13.67
N VAL A 71 -14.31 -28.52 -14.96
CA VAL A 71 -15.17 -27.74 -15.87
C VAL A 71 -16.57 -28.36 -15.92
N ALA A 72 -16.66 -29.67 -16.16
CA ALA A 72 -17.93 -30.37 -16.24
C ALA A 72 -18.75 -30.27 -14.95
N ARG A 73 -18.10 -30.30 -13.78
CA ARG A 73 -18.75 -30.09 -12.49
C ARG A 73 -19.28 -28.67 -12.31
N ILE A 74 -18.52 -27.66 -12.74
CA ILE A 74 -18.95 -26.26 -12.67
C ILE A 74 -20.15 -26.02 -13.58
N ASP A 75 -20.09 -26.52 -14.82
CA ASP A 75 -21.19 -26.38 -15.78
C ASP A 75 -22.45 -27.12 -15.31
N ALA A 76 -22.31 -28.31 -14.74
CA ALA A 76 -23.43 -29.04 -14.15
C ALA A 76 -24.05 -28.29 -12.96
N ALA A 77 -23.22 -27.70 -12.09
CA ALA A 77 -23.70 -26.89 -10.98
C ALA A 77 -24.43 -25.63 -11.46
N LEU A 78 -23.88 -24.94 -12.47
CA LEU A 78 -24.51 -23.76 -13.09
C LEU A 78 -25.83 -24.11 -13.78
N ALA A 79 -25.90 -25.25 -14.47
CA ALA A 79 -27.12 -25.72 -15.12
C ALA A 79 -28.20 -26.09 -14.12
N ALA A 80 -27.84 -26.61 -12.94
CA ALA A 80 -28.78 -26.90 -11.86
C ALA A 80 -29.37 -25.63 -11.22
N GLU A 81 -28.62 -24.52 -11.22
CA GLU A 81 -29.06 -23.21 -10.72
C GLU A 81 -29.80 -22.37 -11.78
N ALA A 82 -29.76 -22.77 -13.05
CA ALA A 82 -30.44 -22.03 -14.11
C ALA A 82 -31.97 -22.14 -13.91
N PRO A 83 -32.71 -21.01 -13.93
CA PRO A 83 -34.16 -21.06 -13.87
C PRO A 83 -34.69 -21.83 -15.09
N PRO A 84 -35.77 -22.61 -14.95
CA PRO A 84 -36.33 -23.36 -16.08
C PRO A 84 -36.70 -22.38 -17.20
N ILE A 85 -36.09 -22.55 -18.36
CA ILE A 85 -36.49 -21.85 -19.59
C ILE A 85 -37.84 -22.44 -19.98
N VAL A 86 -38.92 -21.74 -19.61
CA VAL A 86 -40.29 -22.06 -20.06
C VAL A 86 -40.41 -21.53 -21.49
N PRO A 87 -40.57 -22.38 -22.52
CA PRO A 87 -40.72 -21.90 -23.88
C PRO A 87 -42.15 -21.39 -24.06
N GLY A 88 -42.33 -20.09 -23.92
CA GLY A 88 -43.57 -19.38 -24.23
C GLY A 88 -43.84 -18.22 -23.28
N ASP A 89 -43.31 -17.04 -23.58
CA ASP A 89 -44.11 -15.90 -24.03
C ASP A 89 -43.16 -14.76 -24.41
N ASP A 90 -43.35 -14.19 -25.59
CA ASP A 90 -42.64 -13.01 -26.07
C ASP A 90 -43.29 -11.79 -25.42
N SER A 91 -42.76 -11.33 -24.29
CA SER A 91 -43.00 -9.98 -23.78
C SER A 91 -41.95 -9.57 -22.76
N GLY A 92 -41.24 -8.49 -23.10
CA GLY A 92 -40.14 -7.95 -22.34
C GLY A 92 -40.52 -7.33 -21.00
N GLY A 93 -39.48 -6.90 -20.29
CA GLY A 93 -39.59 -5.99 -19.16
C GLY A 93 -39.49 -6.69 -17.81
N ALA A 94 -38.39 -6.39 -17.12
CA ALA A 94 -38.16 -6.54 -15.69
C ALA A 94 -39.40 -6.71 -14.81
N HIS A 95 -39.57 -7.89 -14.22
CA HIS A 95 -40.34 -8.06 -12.99
C HIS A 95 -39.59 -9.00 -12.03
N VAL A 96 -38.77 -8.41 -11.16
CA VAL A 96 -38.37 -9.07 -9.90
C VAL A 96 -39.60 -9.06 -8.99
N SER A 97 -40.54 -9.96 -9.26
CA SER A 97 -41.69 -10.22 -8.39
C SER A 97 -41.34 -11.40 -7.49
N ARG A 98 -40.99 -11.05 -6.25
CA ARG A 98 -40.83 -11.98 -5.14
C ARG A 98 -42.21 -12.49 -4.73
N GLU A 99 -42.70 -13.54 -5.40
CA GLU A 99 -43.91 -14.26 -4.99
C GLU A 99 -43.52 -15.70 -4.65
N THR A 100 -43.62 -16.01 -3.36
CA THR A 100 -43.49 -17.36 -2.79
C THR A 100 -44.72 -18.18 -3.21
N PRO A 101 -44.60 -19.32 -3.92
CA PRO A 101 -45.75 -20.17 -4.19
C PRO A 101 -46.21 -20.86 -2.89
N PRO A 102 -47.54 -20.99 -2.64
CA PRO A 102 -48.05 -21.64 -1.45
C PRO A 102 -47.94 -23.17 -1.57
N PRO A 103 -47.63 -23.90 -0.48
CA PRO A 103 -47.80 -25.35 -0.45
C PRO A 103 -49.29 -25.71 -0.37
N ALA A 104 -49.75 -26.54 -1.31
CA ALA A 104 -51.05 -27.17 -1.25
C ALA A 104 -51.06 -28.36 -0.26
N ASP A 105 -52.18 -28.43 0.48
CA ASP A 105 -52.75 -29.58 1.20
C ASP A 105 -52.13 -30.09 2.51
N ARG A 106 -52.64 -29.53 3.63
CA ARG A 106 -52.97 -30.30 4.85
C ARG A 106 -54.33 -29.86 5.41
N PRO A 107 -55.12 -30.77 6.02
CA PRO A 107 -56.54 -30.53 6.28
C PRO A 107 -56.82 -29.63 7.48
N THR A 108 -58.00 -29.03 7.40
CA THR A 108 -58.65 -28.03 8.26
C THR A 108 -58.76 -28.40 9.74
N GLY A 109 -58.45 -27.43 10.61
CA GLY A 109 -58.74 -27.51 12.04
C GLY A 109 -58.75 -26.14 12.75
N SER A 110 -59.93 -25.51 12.74
CA SER A 110 -60.46 -24.55 13.73
C SER A 110 -59.83 -23.15 13.90
N ALA A 111 -60.70 -22.22 14.29
CA ALA A 111 -60.61 -20.77 14.14
C ALA A 111 -59.91 -20.01 15.29
N ARG A 112 -59.50 -18.78 14.95
CA ARG A 112 -59.05 -17.62 15.76
C ARG A 112 -60.00 -17.27 16.94
N PRO A 113 -59.59 -16.49 17.98
CA PRO A 113 -58.96 -15.16 17.79
C PRO A 113 -57.93 -14.63 18.82
N SER A 114 -57.13 -13.66 18.32
CA SER A 114 -56.57 -12.46 18.98
C SER A 114 -55.86 -12.55 20.35
N THR A 115 -54.60 -12.09 20.42
CA THR A 115 -54.20 -10.95 21.29
C THR A 115 -52.73 -10.52 21.07
N THR A 116 -52.58 -9.23 20.72
CA THR A 116 -51.57 -8.26 21.21
C THR A 116 -50.07 -8.51 20.95
N GLY A 117 -49.57 -7.94 19.85
CA GLY A 117 -48.14 -7.69 19.62
C GLY A 117 -47.68 -6.32 20.16
N PRO A 118 -46.42 -6.17 20.62
CA PRO A 118 -45.93 -4.92 21.18
C PRO A 118 -45.45 -3.91 20.11
N GLY A 119 -46.05 -2.72 20.15
CA GLY A 119 -45.36 -1.42 20.10
C GLY A 119 -44.61 -1.02 18.81
N ARG A 120 -45.34 -0.40 17.86
CA ARG A 120 -44.73 0.55 16.91
C ARG A 120 -44.41 1.85 17.63
N LYS A 121 -43.16 2.32 17.59
CA LYS A 121 -42.81 3.72 17.90
C LYS A 121 -42.80 4.52 16.60
N GLU A 122 -43.70 5.49 16.53
CA GLU A 122 -43.71 6.57 15.55
C GLU A 122 -42.36 7.31 15.54
N ARG A 123 -41.84 7.60 14.35
CA ARG A 123 -40.81 8.64 14.18
C ARG A 123 -41.37 9.78 13.35
N ARG A 124 -41.23 10.97 13.94
CA ARG A 124 -41.88 12.21 13.55
C ARG A 124 -41.29 12.85 12.29
N ARG A 125 -42.21 13.57 11.66
CA ARG A 125 -42.14 14.57 10.61
C ARG A 125 -41.11 15.69 10.88
N GLY A 126 -40.33 16.00 9.83
CA GLY A 126 -40.11 17.35 9.31
C GLY A 126 -39.31 18.35 10.16
N GLY A 127 -38.06 18.59 9.75
CA GLY A 127 -37.27 19.75 10.18
C GLY A 127 -36.52 20.38 9.01
N ARG A 128 -37.15 21.33 8.32
CA ARG A 128 -36.47 22.26 7.41
C ARG A 128 -35.65 23.24 8.26
N ARG A 129 -34.35 23.35 8.04
CA ARG A 129 -33.56 24.51 8.45
C ARG A 129 -32.77 25.05 7.27
N ARG A 130 -33.14 26.27 6.88
CA ARG A 130 -32.38 27.17 6.02
C ARG A 130 -31.21 27.69 6.85
N VAL A 131 -30.03 27.76 6.25
CA VAL A 131 -29.01 28.74 6.63
C VAL A 131 -28.39 29.26 5.35
N ALA A 132 -28.60 30.55 5.11
CA ALA A 132 -27.86 31.36 4.16
C ALA A 132 -26.73 32.06 4.93
N VAL A 133 -25.53 32.11 4.37
CA VAL A 133 -24.50 33.11 4.71
C VAL A 133 -23.82 33.54 3.42
N LEU A 134 -23.74 34.86 3.25
CA LEU A 134 -23.17 35.60 2.13
C LEU A 134 -21.71 36.02 2.42
N GLY A 135 -20.93 36.13 1.34
CA GLY A 135 -19.84 37.10 1.15
C GLY A 135 -18.44 36.64 1.57
N ALA A 136 -17.33 37.18 1.05
CA ALA A 136 -17.01 37.98 -0.13
C ALA A 136 -15.48 38.15 -0.15
N VAL A 137 -14.94 38.65 -1.27
CA VAL A 137 -13.65 39.37 -1.44
C VAL A 137 -12.42 38.57 -1.89
N ALA A 138 -11.85 39.08 -2.98
CA ALA A 138 -10.65 38.70 -3.69
C ALA A 138 -9.37 39.23 -3.03
N ALA A 139 -8.25 38.55 -3.25
CA ALA A 139 -6.92 39.14 -3.18
C ALA A 139 -6.02 38.52 -4.25
N ALA A 140 -5.62 39.35 -5.20
CA ALA A 140 -4.53 39.08 -6.13
C ALA A 140 -3.19 39.22 -5.39
N ALA A 141 -2.26 38.31 -5.65
CA ALA A 141 -0.84 38.49 -5.39
C ALA A 141 -0.04 37.86 -6.54
N THR A 142 0.53 38.73 -7.37
CA THR A 142 1.63 38.43 -8.28
C THR A 142 2.94 38.31 -7.49
N LEU A 143 3.89 37.52 -8.03
CA LEU A 143 5.36 37.47 -7.85
C LEU A 143 5.76 36.01 -8.22
N GLY A 144 6.64 35.67 -9.16
CA GLY A 144 7.77 36.38 -9.75
C GLY A 144 9.08 35.64 -9.42
N LEU A 145 9.70 35.03 -10.44
CA LEU A 145 11.12 34.64 -10.59
C LEU A 145 11.64 33.35 -9.90
N GLY A 146 12.40 32.55 -10.67
CA GLY A 146 13.40 31.65 -10.12
C GLY A 146 13.77 30.42 -10.97
N SER A 147 14.29 30.61 -12.19
CA SER A 147 15.03 29.55 -12.89
C SER A 147 16.36 29.29 -12.18
N VAL A 148 16.57 28.08 -11.69
CA VAL A 148 17.90 27.58 -11.32
C VAL A 148 18.34 26.61 -12.41
N ILE A 149 19.12 27.13 -13.34
CA ILE A 149 19.96 26.33 -14.23
C ILE A 149 21.30 26.22 -13.52
N VAL A 150 21.64 25.05 -12.99
CA VAL A 150 23.04 24.73 -12.69
C VAL A 150 23.58 23.99 -13.90
N SER A 151 24.06 24.78 -14.86
CA SER A 151 25.06 24.33 -15.82
C SER A 151 26.40 24.35 -15.10
N SER A 152 26.87 23.19 -14.66
CA SER A 152 28.27 23.04 -14.30
C SER A 152 29.07 22.64 -15.53
N LEU A 153 29.88 23.61 -15.96
CA LEU A 153 31.19 23.49 -16.59
C LEU A 153 31.25 23.12 -18.08
N THR A 154 31.44 24.18 -18.85
CA THR A 154 32.14 24.22 -20.14
C THR A 154 33.58 23.70 -20.04
N ALA A 155 33.95 22.75 -20.89
CA ALA A 155 35.11 22.82 -21.80
C ALA A 155 35.23 21.53 -22.64
N GLY A 156 35.01 21.61 -23.95
CA GLY A 156 35.70 20.75 -24.93
C GLY A 156 37.16 21.22 -25.07
N ASP A 157 38.14 20.46 -25.59
CA ASP A 157 38.18 19.40 -26.62
C ASP A 157 39.33 18.39 -26.31
N PRO A 158 39.78 17.50 -27.23
CA PRO A 158 39.22 16.19 -27.54
C PRO A 158 40.19 15.02 -27.23
N ALA A 159 39.63 13.81 -27.21
CA ALA A 159 40.26 12.51 -27.48
C ALA A 159 41.60 12.18 -26.79
N ASP A 160 41.54 11.36 -25.74
CA ASP A 160 42.29 10.10 -25.77
C ASP A 160 41.53 9.00 -25.04
N ASP A 161 41.52 7.86 -25.70
CA ASP A 161 40.75 6.66 -25.43
C ASP A 161 41.38 5.87 -24.28
N THR A 162 40.70 5.84 -23.13
CA THR A 162 40.80 4.69 -22.21
C THR A 162 39.43 4.43 -21.61
N ALA A 163 38.73 3.45 -22.17
CA ALA A 163 37.65 2.74 -21.52
C ALA A 163 38.12 2.14 -20.18
N HIS A 164 37.86 2.85 -19.08
CA HIS A 164 37.65 2.24 -17.79
C HIS A 164 36.20 2.45 -17.44
N GLY A 165 35.49 1.32 -17.26
CA GLY A 165 34.08 1.30 -16.91
C GLY A 165 33.83 2.25 -15.75
N GLN A 166 33.05 3.29 -16.02
CA GLN A 166 32.50 4.17 -15.00
C GLN A 166 31.56 3.29 -14.17
N GLN A 167 32.07 2.64 -13.12
CA GLN A 167 31.24 2.29 -11.99
C GLN A 167 30.68 3.62 -11.51
N THR A 168 29.45 3.93 -11.91
CA THR A 168 28.69 5.04 -11.34
C THR A 168 28.77 4.88 -9.83
N ALA A 169 29.54 5.75 -9.17
CA ALA A 169 29.69 5.69 -7.73
C ALA A 169 28.28 5.74 -7.13
N LEU A 170 27.93 4.73 -6.33
CA LEU A 170 26.62 4.67 -5.70
C LEU A 170 26.40 5.97 -4.91
N ALA A 171 25.24 6.60 -5.09
CA ALA A 171 24.91 7.82 -4.36
C ALA A 171 24.87 7.53 -2.85
N ASP A 172 25.56 8.34 -2.06
CA ASP A 172 25.59 8.21 -0.61
C ASP A 172 24.20 8.45 -0.01
N THR A 173 23.64 7.42 0.62
CA THR A 173 22.35 7.49 1.33
C THR A 173 22.55 7.72 2.83
N PHE A 174 23.73 7.40 3.36
CA PHE A 174 24.14 7.75 4.72
C PHE A 174 25.14 8.91 4.70
N SER A 175 24.92 9.86 5.59
CA SER A 175 25.87 10.93 5.88
C SER A 175 25.83 11.25 7.37
N GLU A 176 26.95 11.70 7.93
CA GLU A 176 27.02 12.03 9.35
C GLU A 176 26.01 13.13 9.74
N ALA A 177 25.77 14.09 8.84
CA ALA A 177 24.79 15.16 9.05
C ALA A 177 23.35 14.65 9.16
N LYS A 178 22.96 13.64 8.38
CA LYS A 178 21.60 13.08 8.36
C LYS A 178 21.42 11.90 9.33
N LEU A 179 22.52 11.33 9.85
CA LEU A 179 22.48 10.11 10.67
C LEU A 179 21.68 10.31 11.95
N LYS A 180 21.77 11.48 12.59
CA LYS A 180 21.00 11.78 13.80
C LYS A 180 19.49 11.69 13.58
N GLU A 181 18.99 12.28 12.48
CA GLU A 181 17.57 12.25 12.11
C GLU A 181 17.12 10.84 11.73
N GLN A 182 17.94 10.11 10.98
CA GLN A 182 17.65 8.72 10.61
C GLN A 182 17.60 7.80 11.83
N VAL A 183 18.53 7.95 12.78
CA VAL A 183 18.54 7.16 14.02
C VAL A 183 17.34 7.53 14.90
N ALA A 184 17.01 8.82 15.03
CA ALA A 184 15.80 9.24 15.75
C ALA A 184 14.54 8.62 15.12
N GLY A 185 14.39 8.70 13.79
CA GLY A 185 13.31 8.05 13.07
C GLY A 185 13.27 6.54 13.28
N LEU A 186 14.40 5.85 13.25
CA LEU A 186 14.47 4.39 13.47
C LEU A 186 14.23 3.95 14.92
N VAL A 187 14.44 4.84 15.89
CA VAL A 187 14.23 4.57 17.32
C VAL A 187 12.79 4.93 17.74
N SER A 188 12.21 5.97 17.14
CA SER A 188 10.82 6.39 17.35
C SER A 188 9.83 5.57 16.51
N ASP A 189 10.25 5.07 15.34
CA ASP A 189 9.55 4.02 14.60
C ASP A 189 9.73 2.69 15.34
N ASP A 190 9.05 2.57 16.47
CA ASP A 190 8.64 1.27 16.97
C ASP A 190 7.94 0.54 15.79
N PRO A 191 8.29 -0.70 15.42
CA PRO A 191 7.55 -1.45 14.40
C PRO A 191 6.04 -1.52 14.69
N SER A 192 5.64 -1.21 15.93
CA SER A 192 4.26 -0.98 16.39
C SER A 192 3.51 0.16 15.69
N THR A 193 4.17 1.18 15.13
CA THR A 193 3.50 2.34 14.50
C THR A 193 3.48 2.29 12.97
N ARG A 194 4.13 1.30 12.35
CA ARG A 194 4.09 1.12 10.87
C ARG A 194 2.88 0.31 10.37
N ASN A 195 1.92 0.02 11.25
CA ASN A 195 0.59 -0.46 10.88
C ASN A 195 -0.44 0.66 11.05
N GLY A 196 -0.57 1.50 10.03
CA GLY A 196 -1.89 2.04 9.69
C GLY A 196 -2.89 0.88 9.47
N PRO A 197 -4.21 1.09 9.57
CA PRO A 197 -5.19 0.01 9.70
C PRO A 197 -5.13 -0.97 8.51
N ARG A 198 -4.37 -2.05 8.64
CA ARG A 198 -4.49 -3.22 7.78
C ARG A 198 -5.58 -4.07 8.40
N THR A 199 -6.74 -4.07 7.76
CA THR A 199 -7.82 -5.00 8.08
C THR A 199 -7.29 -6.43 7.94
N PRO A 200 -7.38 -7.28 8.98
CA PRO A 200 -7.01 -8.68 8.86
C PRO A 200 -8.11 -9.37 8.05
N ARG A 201 -7.85 -9.73 6.80
CA ARG A 201 -8.63 -10.77 6.15
C ARG A 201 -8.05 -12.11 6.57
N SER A 202 -8.45 -12.60 7.74
CA SER A 202 -8.36 -14.03 8.06
C SER A 202 -9.75 -14.64 7.93
N PHE A 203 -9.92 -15.56 6.99
CA PHE A 203 -10.95 -16.56 7.12
C PHE A 203 -10.55 -17.54 8.24
N GLY A 204 -11.43 -17.69 9.24
CA GLY A 204 -11.60 -18.92 10.02
C GLY A 204 -10.64 -19.14 11.21
N MET A 205 -11.11 -18.83 12.41
CA MET A 205 -11.39 -19.77 13.52
C MET A 205 -11.46 -18.97 14.83
N GLU A 206 -12.55 -19.16 15.58
CA GLU A 206 -12.79 -18.54 16.88
C GLU A 206 -11.67 -18.86 17.89
N SER A 207 -11.20 -17.83 18.60
CA SER A 207 -10.84 -17.92 20.02
C SER A 207 -10.82 -16.52 20.63
N GLU A 208 -11.82 -16.27 21.47
CA GLU A 208 -11.81 -15.21 22.46
C GLU A 208 -10.67 -15.46 23.47
N THR A 209 -9.73 -14.54 23.57
CA THR A 209 -9.18 -13.96 24.81
C THR A 209 -8.05 -13.01 24.40
N GLY A 210 -8.32 -11.71 24.51
CA GLY A 210 -7.37 -10.65 24.17
C GLY A 210 -6.14 -10.71 25.07
N THR A 211 -5.03 -11.17 24.52
CA THR A 211 -3.69 -10.77 24.94
C THR A 211 -2.92 -10.55 23.66
N GLU A 212 -2.61 -9.29 23.38
CA GLU A 212 -2.03 -8.83 22.13
C GLU A 212 -0.61 -9.39 22.00
N ASN A 213 -0.47 -10.52 21.29
CA ASN A 213 0.84 -11.04 20.90
C ASN A 213 1.35 -10.20 19.72
N HIS A 214 1.93 -9.05 20.03
CA HIS A 214 2.74 -8.28 19.09
C HIS A 214 4.00 -9.09 18.78
N VAL A 215 4.05 -9.69 17.59
CA VAL A 215 5.26 -10.35 17.10
C VAL A 215 6.27 -9.25 16.77
N PHE A 216 7.16 -8.96 17.72
CA PHE A 216 8.35 -8.15 17.46
C PHE A 216 9.22 -8.90 16.47
N THR A 217 9.15 -8.56 15.19
CA THR A 217 10.17 -9.01 14.22
C THR A 217 11.44 -8.27 14.57
N GLN A 218 12.28 -8.88 15.41
CA GLN A 218 13.59 -8.33 15.73
C GLN A 218 14.40 -8.21 14.43
N PRO A 219 14.98 -7.03 14.13
CA PRO A 219 15.80 -6.87 12.94
C PRO A 219 16.99 -7.83 13.02
N THR A 220 17.08 -8.72 12.04
CA THR A 220 18.11 -9.77 12.02
C THR A 220 19.41 -9.18 11.48
N VAL A 221 20.43 -9.10 12.34
CA VAL A 221 21.77 -8.63 11.96
C VAL A 221 22.63 -9.83 11.54
N PRO A 222 23.24 -9.85 10.34
CA PRO A 222 24.12 -10.94 9.93
C PRO A 222 25.32 -11.15 10.87
N GLU A 223 25.73 -12.39 11.10
CA GLU A 223 26.83 -12.72 12.03
C GLU A 223 28.17 -12.03 11.67
N CYS A 224 28.45 -11.83 10.38
CA CYS A 224 29.66 -11.12 9.95
C CYS A 224 29.66 -9.65 10.42
N VAL A 225 28.48 -9.02 10.46
CA VAL A 225 28.28 -7.66 10.95
C VAL A 225 28.36 -7.62 12.48
N GLN A 226 27.73 -8.58 13.18
CA GLN A 226 27.84 -8.69 14.64
C GLN A 226 29.30 -8.83 15.09
N ARG A 227 30.07 -9.71 14.44
CA ARG A 227 31.52 -9.85 14.67
C ARG A 227 32.31 -8.57 14.35
N GLY A 228 31.87 -7.79 13.37
CA GLY A 228 32.47 -6.50 13.03
C GLY A 228 32.23 -5.42 14.09
N ILE A 229 31.01 -5.35 14.63
CA ILE A 229 30.64 -4.46 15.74
C ILE A 229 31.31 -4.90 17.05
N GLY A 230 31.52 -6.22 17.22
CA GLY A 230 32.07 -6.81 18.43
C GLY A 230 31.06 -6.91 19.57
N ARG A 231 29.76 -6.89 19.24
CA ARG A 231 28.64 -7.00 20.19
C ARG A 231 27.52 -7.82 19.55
N ASP A 232 26.83 -8.61 20.36
CA ASP A 232 25.74 -9.52 20.02
C ASP A 232 24.38 -9.07 20.58
N ASP A 233 24.30 -7.86 21.13
CA ASP A 233 23.06 -7.27 21.62
C ASP A 233 22.00 -7.18 20.50
N ALA A 234 20.74 -7.38 20.88
CA ALA A 234 19.61 -7.24 19.96
C ALA A 234 19.56 -5.83 19.37
N ALA A 235 19.62 -5.74 18.05
CA ALA A 235 19.46 -4.47 17.36
C ALA A 235 18.02 -3.95 17.53
N ILE A 236 17.90 -2.65 17.78
CA ILE A 236 16.62 -1.94 17.80
C ILE A 236 16.13 -1.76 16.37
N ALA A 237 17.04 -1.41 15.47
CA ALA A 237 16.73 -1.17 14.07
C ALA A 237 17.94 -1.47 13.17
N THR A 238 17.65 -1.87 11.93
CA THR A 238 18.62 -2.02 10.85
C THR A 238 18.14 -1.31 9.60
N LYS A 239 19.06 -0.72 8.83
CA LYS A 239 18.74 -0.11 7.54
C LYS A 239 19.92 -0.25 6.58
N GLU A 240 19.65 -0.71 5.36
CA GLU A 240 20.64 -0.79 4.29
C GLU A 240 20.82 0.56 3.58
N GLY A 241 21.99 0.78 3.01
CA GLY A 241 22.32 1.98 2.25
C GLY A 241 23.78 2.03 1.85
N VAL A 242 24.30 3.23 1.63
CA VAL A 242 25.62 3.51 1.06
C VAL A 242 26.27 4.63 1.86
N TYR A 243 27.52 4.43 2.27
CA TYR A 243 28.32 5.41 2.99
C TYR A 243 29.71 5.55 2.35
N LYS A 244 30.03 6.76 1.87
CA LYS A 244 31.28 7.07 1.16
C LYS A 244 31.53 6.14 -0.03
N GLY A 245 30.49 5.89 -0.82
CA GLY A 245 30.51 5.04 -2.01
C GLY A 245 30.59 3.53 -1.73
N LYS A 246 30.39 3.10 -0.48
CA LYS A 246 30.40 1.69 -0.08
C LYS A 246 29.04 1.24 0.42
N GLU A 247 28.58 0.08 -0.02
CA GLU A 247 27.40 -0.57 0.53
C GLU A 247 27.60 -0.82 2.03
N ALA A 248 26.61 -0.41 2.80
CA ALA A 248 26.68 -0.39 4.25
C ALA A 248 25.33 -0.73 4.89
N LEU A 249 25.41 -1.33 6.07
CA LEU A 249 24.29 -1.58 6.96
C LEU A 249 24.41 -0.68 8.19
N LEU A 250 23.39 0.15 8.42
CA LEU A 250 23.18 0.87 9.66
C LEU A 250 22.56 -0.08 10.68
N VAL A 251 23.22 -0.25 11.83
CA VAL A 251 22.74 -1.06 12.96
C VAL A 251 22.64 -0.15 14.19
N VAL A 252 21.44 -0.06 14.77
CA VAL A 252 21.18 0.72 15.99
C VAL A 252 20.97 -0.23 17.15
N VAL A 253 21.78 -0.09 18.19
CA VAL A 253 21.83 -1.00 19.35
C VAL A 253 21.71 -0.16 20.64
N PRO A 254 21.05 -0.65 21.70
CA PRO A 254 21.08 0.03 23.00
C PRO A 254 22.52 0.20 23.50
N ASP A 255 22.79 1.33 24.16
CA ASP A 255 24.07 1.51 24.84
C ASP A 255 24.18 0.54 26.03
N ALA A 256 25.33 -0.11 26.19
CA ALA A 256 25.53 -1.12 27.24
C ALA A 256 25.52 -0.51 28.65
N THR A 257 25.83 0.78 28.74
CA THR A 257 26.02 1.49 30.00
C THR A 257 24.85 2.42 30.33
N ASN A 258 24.01 2.74 29.35
CA ASN A 258 22.97 3.74 29.50
C ASN A 258 21.75 3.44 28.61
N ASP A 259 20.66 3.00 29.22
CA ASP A 259 19.39 2.69 28.54
C ASP A 259 18.70 3.89 27.87
N SER A 260 19.05 5.11 28.28
CA SER A 260 18.63 6.36 27.65
C SER A 260 19.46 6.74 26.42
N ARG A 261 20.39 5.87 25.99
CA ARG A 261 21.22 6.10 24.80
C ARG A 261 21.18 4.91 23.86
N VAL A 262 21.35 5.22 22.58
CA VAL A 262 21.52 4.23 21.52
C VAL A 262 22.84 4.49 20.81
N THR A 263 23.51 3.44 20.35
CA THR A 263 24.70 3.54 19.51
C THR A 263 24.36 3.06 18.10
N ALA A 264 24.64 3.91 17.13
CA ALA A 264 24.50 3.64 15.71
C ALA A 264 25.86 3.27 15.12
N TYR A 265 25.89 2.15 14.39
CA TYR A 265 27.04 1.66 13.66
C TYR A 265 26.71 1.66 12.17
N ILE A 266 27.55 2.27 11.33
CA ILE A 266 27.54 2.03 9.89
C ILE A 266 28.65 1.04 9.60
N VAL A 267 28.30 -0.10 9.03
CA VAL A 267 29.21 -1.23 8.81
C VAL A 267 29.16 -1.65 7.35
N GLU A 268 30.29 -2.00 6.74
CA GLU A 268 30.31 -2.52 5.36
C GLU A 268 29.47 -3.80 5.26
N SER A 269 28.53 -3.87 4.31
CA SER A 269 27.64 -5.03 4.12
C SER A 269 28.21 -6.11 3.22
N ALA A 270 29.33 -5.85 2.52
CA ALA A 270 29.96 -6.79 1.58
C ALA A 270 30.34 -8.15 2.20
N CYS A 271 30.43 -8.26 3.53
CA CYS A 271 30.69 -9.54 4.21
C CYS A 271 29.54 -10.54 4.09
N VAL A 272 28.33 -10.08 3.74
CA VAL A 272 27.17 -10.96 3.51
C VAL A 272 27.37 -11.75 2.22
N ASP A 273 27.85 -11.10 1.17
CA ASP A 273 28.07 -11.73 -0.14
C ASP A 273 29.46 -12.35 -0.28
N GLN A 274 30.40 -11.97 0.59
CA GLN A 274 31.79 -12.44 0.56
C GLN A 274 32.14 -13.20 1.84
N PRO A 275 31.90 -14.52 1.92
CA PRO A 275 32.15 -15.31 3.13
C PRO A 275 33.63 -15.36 3.55
N ALA A 276 34.55 -15.02 2.63
CA ALA A 276 35.97 -14.85 2.93
C ALA A 276 36.24 -13.68 3.90
N VAL A 277 35.35 -12.69 3.94
CA VAL A 277 35.42 -11.53 4.83
C VAL A 277 34.81 -11.93 6.17
N GLY A 278 35.59 -12.61 7.01
CA GLY A 278 35.14 -13.16 8.29
C GLY A 278 34.66 -12.13 9.34
N LYS A 279 34.85 -10.83 9.12
CA LYS A 279 34.26 -9.76 9.95
C LYS A 279 34.06 -8.50 9.12
N ALA A 280 32.92 -7.85 9.33
CA ALA A 280 32.60 -6.59 8.68
C ALA A 280 33.46 -5.44 9.24
N LYS A 281 33.76 -4.43 8.42
CA LYS A 281 34.47 -3.23 8.86
C LYS A 281 33.48 -2.15 9.31
N VAL A 282 33.64 -1.64 10.53
CA VAL A 282 32.88 -0.49 11.03
C VAL A 282 33.43 0.79 10.38
N LEU A 283 32.57 1.51 9.67
CA LEU A 283 32.88 2.76 8.98
C LEU A 283 32.61 3.99 9.83
N LEU A 284 31.56 3.92 10.66
CA LEU A 284 31.17 4.99 11.57
C LEU A 284 30.53 4.41 12.82
N LYS A 285 30.81 5.03 13.97
CA LYS A 285 30.20 4.73 15.26
C LYS A 285 29.84 6.03 15.95
N GLN A 286 28.57 6.23 16.29
CA GLN A 286 28.11 7.38 17.07
C GLN A 286 27.03 7.00 18.07
N SER A 287 26.97 7.72 19.19
CA SER A 287 26.01 7.47 20.27
C SER A 287 25.07 8.65 20.45
N TYR A 288 23.77 8.38 20.43
CA TYR A 288 22.69 9.36 20.49
C TYR A 288 21.85 9.16 21.75
N THR A 289 21.14 10.20 22.18
CA THR A 289 20.12 10.11 23.22
C THR A 289 18.85 9.48 22.64
N ARG A 290 18.26 8.55 23.37
CA ARG A 290 16.95 7.95 23.07
C ARG A 290 15.87 8.94 23.53
N SER A 291 15.28 9.67 22.60
CA SER A 291 14.22 10.67 22.86
C SER A 291 12.88 10.22 22.34
#